data_AF-E5YHY5-F1
#
_entry.id   AF-E5YHY5-F1
#
_cell.length_a   1.000
_cell.length_b   1.000
_cell.length_c   1.000
_cell.angle_alpha   90.00
_cell.angle_beta   90.00
_cell.angle_gamma   90.00
#
_symmetry.space_group_name_H-M   'P 1'
#
loop_
_entity.id
_entity.type
_entity.pdbx_description
1 polymer ?
#
loop_
_entity_poly.entity_id
_entity_poly.type
_entity_poly.pdbx_seq_one_letter_code
_entity_poly.pdbx_strand_id
1 'polypeptide(L)'
;MSLETEIETSGTEERAFAPSLLNEIMAQTRLAPGDDAYDIAKQGVSAFISNILENGTNNEPINKLLVDRMIAELDKKLSSQMDEILHDSRFKDLESSWRSLKLLVDRTDFKENIKIHILHATKSELLDDFEYSPEISQSGFYKHVYASGYGQFGGEPIAAVVGSYAFNQSSADMKLLQYVSSVGRWHMLLSSLP
;
A
#
# COMPACT_ATOMS: atom_id res chain seq x y z
N MET A 1 50.81 29.77 42.30
CA MET A 1 50.56 30.02 40.87
C MET A 1 51.32 28.95 40.12
N SER A 2 50.75 27.91 39.51
CA SER A 2 49.36 27.49 39.23
C SER A 2 49.47 25.97 39.02
N LEU A 3 48.69 25.13 39.72
CA LEU A 3 47.50 24.45 39.18
C LEU A 3 47.65 24.04 37.71
N GLU A 4 47.85 22.75 37.46
CA GLU A 4 46.98 21.96 36.57
C GLU A 4 47.19 20.45 36.80
N THR A 5 46.08 19.83 37.17
CA THR A 5 45.79 18.40 37.25
C THR A 5 45.50 17.89 35.84
N GLU A 6 45.95 16.70 35.46
CA GLU A 6 45.14 15.76 34.64
C GLU A 6 45.78 14.36 34.61
N ILE A 7 45.25 13.46 35.45
CA ILE A 7 44.46 12.27 35.12
C ILE A 7 45.32 11.05 34.73
N GLU A 8 45.49 10.18 35.73
CA GLU A 8 45.84 8.77 35.61
C GLU A 8 44.81 8.05 34.74
N THR A 9 45.25 7.42 33.65
CA THR A 9 44.47 6.40 32.94
C THR A 9 44.86 5.04 33.51
N SER A 10 44.06 4.59 34.48
CA SER A 10 44.12 3.25 35.04
C SER A 10 43.69 2.22 33.98
N GLY A 11 44.41 1.10 33.98
CA GLY A 11 44.25 0.03 33.02
C GLY A 11 42.95 -0.76 33.18
N THR A 12 42.48 -1.22 32.02
CA THR A 12 42.03 -2.58 31.74
C THR A 12 41.29 -3.34 32.85
N GLU A 13 39.96 -3.37 32.75
CA GLU A 13 39.20 -4.59 32.98
C GLU A 13 38.15 -4.74 31.87
N GLU A 14 38.61 -5.23 30.71
CA GLU A 14 37.74 -5.98 29.81
C GLU A 14 37.25 -7.21 30.58
N ARG A 15 36.00 -7.16 31.07
CA ARG A 15 35.31 -8.35 31.54
C ARG A 15 35.10 -9.27 30.35
N ALA A 16 36.04 -10.19 30.18
CA ALA A 16 35.97 -11.33 29.31
C ALA A 16 34.61 -12.02 29.47
N PHE A 17 33.91 -12.07 28.34
CA PHE A 17 32.68 -12.80 28.09
C PHE A 17 32.81 -14.23 28.66
N ALA A 18 31.88 -14.69 29.50
CA ALA A 18 31.61 -16.12 29.52
C ALA A 18 31.29 -16.49 28.07
N PRO A 19 31.98 -17.46 27.42
CA PRO A 19 31.64 -17.81 26.05
C PRO A 19 30.17 -18.17 26.07
N SER A 20 29.32 -17.32 25.47
CA SER A 20 27.91 -17.63 25.44
C SER A 20 27.80 -18.93 24.67
N LEU A 21 27.02 -19.88 25.16
CA LEU A 21 26.69 -21.11 24.42
C LEU A 21 26.26 -20.78 22.98
N LEU A 22 25.69 -19.60 22.79
CA LEU A 22 25.36 -19.01 21.50
C LEU A 22 26.60 -18.78 20.62
N ASN A 23 27.67 -18.17 21.13
CA ASN A 23 28.93 -18.01 20.39
C ASN A 23 29.62 -19.37 20.11
N GLU A 24 29.49 -20.35 21.01
CA GLU A 24 30.02 -21.71 20.80
C GLU A 24 29.24 -22.47 19.71
N ILE A 25 27.91 -22.33 19.67
CA ILE A 25 27.05 -22.88 18.61
C ILE A 25 27.33 -22.18 17.27
N MET A 26 27.53 -20.86 17.26
CA MET A 26 27.89 -20.11 16.06
C MET A 26 29.28 -20.49 15.54
N ALA A 27 30.23 -20.85 16.41
CA ALA A 27 31.54 -21.36 16.01
C ALA A 27 31.48 -22.75 15.33
N GLN A 28 30.42 -23.54 15.57
CA GLN A 28 30.17 -24.79 14.86
C GLN A 28 29.51 -24.59 13.48
N THR A 29 28.92 -23.42 13.22
CA THR A 29 28.44 -23.09 11.88
C THR A 29 29.61 -22.69 10.98
N ARG A 30 29.57 -23.08 9.70
CA ARG A 30 30.61 -22.73 8.68
C ARG A 30 30.57 -21.25 8.27
N LEU A 31 30.22 -20.34 9.18
CA LEU A 31 30.05 -18.91 8.90
C LEU A 31 31.13 -18.13 9.64
N ALA A 32 31.82 -17.23 8.93
CA ALA A 32 32.88 -16.42 9.51
C ALA A 32 32.28 -15.18 10.23
N PRO A 33 32.85 -14.74 11.37
CA PRO A 33 32.43 -13.50 12.01
C PRO A 33 32.79 -12.30 11.10
N GLY A 34 31.78 -11.54 10.67
CA GLY A 34 31.97 -10.37 9.78
C GLY A 34 31.20 -10.44 8.45
N ASP A 35 30.48 -11.53 8.18
CA ASP A 35 29.53 -11.63 7.06
C ASP A 35 28.13 -11.20 7.53
N ASP A 36 27.36 -10.50 6.69
CA ASP A 36 25.95 -10.13 6.98
C ASP A 36 25.12 -11.39 7.32
N ALA A 37 25.49 -12.53 6.73
CA ALA A 37 24.87 -13.82 7.01
C ALA A 37 25.11 -14.32 8.45
N TYR A 38 26.22 -13.93 9.09
CA TYR A 38 26.53 -14.32 10.47
C TYR A 38 25.59 -13.64 11.47
N ASP A 39 25.32 -12.35 11.28
CA ASP A 39 24.43 -11.60 12.17
C ASP A 39 22.96 -12.02 12.02
N ILE A 40 22.53 -12.32 10.79
CA ILE A 40 21.19 -12.89 10.51
C ILE A 40 21.04 -14.26 11.17
N ALA A 41 22.05 -15.15 11.04
CA ALA A 41 22.03 -16.45 11.67
C ALA A 41 22.03 -16.35 13.20
N LYS A 42 22.81 -15.43 13.78
CA LYS A 42 22.84 -15.18 15.22
C LYS A 42 21.48 -14.71 15.75
N GLN A 43 20.81 -13.80 15.04
CA GLN A 43 19.45 -13.38 15.39
C GLN A 43 18.45 -14.54 15.29
N GLY A 44 18.51 -15.32 14.20
CA GLY A 44 17.63 -16.48 14.01
C GLY A 44 17.78 -17.53 15.11
N VAL A 45 19.01 -17.89 15.46
CA VAL A 45 19.31 -18.85 16.54
C VAL A 45 18.89 -18.29 17.90
N SER A 46 19.11 -17.00 18.16
CA SER A 46 18.68 -16.36 19.42
C SER A 46 17.15 -16.38 19.57
N ALA A 47 16.41 -15.97 18.52
CA ALA A 47 14.95 -15.98 18.52
C ALA A 47 14.39 -17.40 18.67
N PHE A 48 15.04 -18.38 18.06
CA PHE A 48 14.67 -19.80 18.17
C PHE A 48 14.86 -20.33 19.59
N ILE A 49 16.01 -20.04 20.23
CA ILE A 49 16.29 -20.44 21.62
C ILE A 49 15.29 -19.81 22.58
N SER A 50 15.00 -18.50 22.43
CA SER A 50 13.99 -17.81 23.23
C SER A 50 12.61 -18.46 23.10
N ASN A 51 12.21 -18.86 21.90
CA ASN A 51 10.92 -19.49 21.67
C ASN A 51 10.82 -20.91 22.26
N ILE A 52 11.91 -21.69 22.23
CA ILE A 52 11.96 -23.02 22.89
C ILE A 52 11.86 -22.88 24.41
N LEU A 53 12.55 -21.90 24.99
CA LEU A 53 12.50 -21.60 26.42
C LEU A 53 11.08 -21.22 26.88
N GLU A 54 10.34 -20.46 26.07
CA GLU A 54 8.94 -20.10 26.34
C GLU A 54 7.97 -21.29 26.17
N ASN A 55 8.23 -22.20 25.21
CA ASN A 55 7.36 -23.33 24.88
C ASN A 55 7.65 -24.63 25.65
N GLY A 56 8.65 -24.64 26.55
CA GLY A 56 8.83 -25.67 27.58
C GLY A 56 9.11 -27.11 27.09
N THR A 57 9.54 -27.29 25.84
CA THR A 57 9.85 -28.61 25.26
C THR A 57 11.24 -29.07 25.68
N ASN A 58 11.39 -29.40 26.96
CA ASN A 58 12.69 -29.67 27.61
C ASN A 58 13.37 -31.00 27.22
N ASN A 59 12.84 -31.80 26.28
CA ASN A 59 13.39 -33.16 26.09
C ASN A 59 13.27 -33.79 24.68
N GLU A 60 12.86 -33.05 23.64
CA GLU A 60 12.88 -33.56 22.27
C GLU A 60 14.15 -33.09 21.54
N PRO A 61 14.90 -33.98 20.85
CA PRO A 61 15.98 -33.55 19.99
C PRO A 61 15.43 -32.62 18.90
N ILE A 62 16.11 -31.49 18.69
CA ILE A 62 15.73 -30.50 17.68
C ILE A 62 15.79 -31.17 16.31
N ASN A 63 14.63 -31.58 15.81
CA ASN A 63 14.49 -32.23 14.52
C ASN A 63 13.99 -31.21 13.50
N LYS A 64 14.33 -31.43 12.23
CA LYS A 64 13.82 -30.64 11.10
C LYS A 64 12.28 -30.50 11.15
N LEU A 65 11.60 -31.56 11.56
CA LEU A 65 10.14 -31.59 11.73
C LEU A 65 9.60 -30.58 12.76
N LEU A 66 10.37 -30.28 13.82
CA LEU A 66 9.98 -29.31 14.84
C LEU A 66 10.12 -27.88 14.30
N VAL A 67 11.19 -27.61 13.54
CA VAL A 67 11.38 -26.33 12.83
C VAL A 67 10.26 -26.12 11.80
N ASP A 68 9.95 -27.13 10.99
CA ASP A 68 8.86 -27.05 10.00
C ASP A 68 7.50 -26.77 10.67
N ARG A 69 7.25 -27.35 11.86
CA ARG A 69 6.04 -27.06 12.66
C ARG A 69 6.01 -25.62 13.15
N MET A 70 7.13 -25.08 13.62
CA MET A 70 7.23 -23.69 14.08
C MET A 70 7.04 -22.70 12.93
N ILE A 71 7.61 -22.99 11.75
CA ILE A 71 7.38 -22.20 10.53
C ILE A 71 5.89 -22.22 10.16
N ALA A 72 5.26 -23.40 10.17
CA ALA A 72 3.83 -23.51 9.87
C ALA A 72 2.94 -22.73 10.87
N GLU A 73 3.33 -22.66 12.15
CA GLU A 73 2.61 -21.86 13.15
C GLU A 73 2.79 -20.35 12.92
N LEU A 74 4.01 -19.93 12.56
CA LEU A 74 4.32 -18.55 12.16
C LEU A 74 3.55 -18.15 10.91
N ASP A 75 3.57 -18.98 9.87
CA ASP A 75 2.83 -18.76 8.63
C ASP A 75 1.33 -18.67 8.89
N LYS A 76 0.80 -19.49 9.81
CA LYS A 76 -0.61 -19.41 10.22
C LYS A 76 -0.93 -18.08 10.90
N LYS A 77 -0.07 -17.60 11.80
CA LYS A 77 -0.25 -16.29 12.46
C LYS A 77 -0.16 -15.14 11.45
N LEU A 78 0.84 -15.18 10.57
CA LEU A 78 1.04 -14.16 9.54
C LEU A 78 -0.10 -14.15 8.52
N SER A 79 -0.55 -15.33 8.08
CA SER A 79 -1.69 -15.48 7.18
C SER A 79 -2.97 -14.95 7.83
N SER A 80 -3.22 -15.24 9.11
CA SER A 80 -4.38 -14.71 9.83
C SER A 80 -4.38 -13.18 9.89
N GLN A 81 -3.22 -12.57 10.17
CA GLN A 81 -3.10 -11.11 10.21
C GLN A 81 -3.25 -10.50 8.82
N MET A 82 -2.64 -11.12 7.81
CA MET A 82 -2.73 -10.64 6.43
C MET A 82 -4.15 -10.79 5.89
N ASP A 83 -4.85 -11.86 6.23
CA ASP A 83 -6.26 -12.06 5.89
C ASP A 83 -7.12 -10.95 6.50
N GLU A 84 -6.91 -10.59 7.77
CA GLU A 84 -7.63 -9.46 8.39
C GLU A 84 -7.41 -8.14 7.63
N ILE A 85 -6.16 -7.84 7.26
CA ILE A 85 -5.81 -6.61 6.53
C ILE A 85 -6.43 -6.61 5.13
N LEU A 86 -6.31 -7.71 4.39
CA LEU A 86 -6.82 -7.84 3.02
C LEU A 86 -8.34 -7.94 2.97
N HIS A 87 -8.98 -8.38 4.06
CA HIS A 87 -10.43 -8.48 4.16
C HIS A 87 -11.13 -7.22 4.67
N ASP A 88 -10.38 -6.20 5.11
CA ASP A 88 -10.93 -4.88 5.44
C ASP A 88 -11.68 -4.31 4.21
N SER A 89 -12.92 -3.87 4.42
CA SER A 89 -13.78 -3.38 3.34
C SER A 89 -13.18 -2.16 2.62
N ARG A 90 -12.50 -1.28 3.35
CA ARG A 90 -11.88 -0.07 2.77
C ARG A 90 -10.72 -0.46 1.85
N PHE A 91 -9.93 -1.45 2.25
CA PHE A 91 -8.85 -1.96 1.42
C PHE A 91 -9.40 -2.62 0.16
N LYS A 92 -10.43 -3.44 0.27
CA LYS A 92 -11.09 -4.10 -0.87
C LYS A 92 -11.69 -3.11 -1.87
N ASP A 93 -12.36 -2.07 -1.39
CA ASP A 93 -12.97 -1.06 -2.26
C ASP A 93 -11.89 -0.28 -3.04
N LEU A 94 -10.80 0.07 -2.36
CA LEU A 94 -9.65 0.73 -2.98
C LEU A 94 -8.96 -0.21 -3.98
N GLU A 95 -8.66 -1.44 -3.57
CA GLU A 95 -8.01 -2.43 -4.42
C GLU A 95 -8.85 -2.72 -5.68
N SER A 96 -10.17 -2.90 -5.54
CA SER A 96 -11.08 -3.11 -6.67
C SER A 96 -11.02 -1.95 -7.68
N SER A 97 -11.00 -0.71 -7.19
CA SER A 97 -10.90 0.49 -8.02
C SER A 97 -9.56 0.57 -8.77
N TRP A 98 -8.44 0.27 -8.10
CA TRP A 98 -7.12 0.29 -8.75
C TRP A 98 -6.90 -0.88 -9.71
N ARG A 99 -7.40 -2.07 -9.37
CA ARG A 99 -7.31 -3.25 -10.24
C ARG A 99 -8.14 -3.09 -11.50
N SER A 100 -9.34 -2.51 -11.39
CA SER A 100 -10.17 -2.21 -12.56
C SER A 100 -9.52 -1.15 -13.47
N LEU A 101 -8.92 -0.10 -12.89
CA LEU A 101 -8.13 0.86 -13.65
C LEU A 101 -6.92 0.21 -14.34
N LYS A 102 -6.19 -0.67 -13.63
CA LYS A 102 -5.06 -1.41 -14.22
C LYS A 102 -5.52 -2.29 -15.39
N LEU A 103 -6.66 -2.98 -15.24
CA LEU A 103 -7.24 -3.78 -16.31
C LEU A 103 -7.60 -2.91 -17.53
N LEU A 104 -8.16 -1.73 -17.32
CA LEU A 104 -8.49 -0.79 -18.39
C LEU A 104 -7.23 -0.32 -19.13
N VAL A 105 -6.18 0.05 -18.39
CA VAL A 105 -4.88 0.44 -18.96
C VAL A 105 -4.25 -0.71 -19.74
N ASP A 106 -4.26 -1.93 -19.20
CA ASP A 106 -3.63 -3.10 -19.84
C ASP A 106 -4.34 -3.56 -21.10
N ARG A 107 -5.65 -3.30 -21.21
CA ARG A 107 -6.45 -3.67 -22.38
C ARG A 107 -6.51 -2.58 -23.44
N THR A 108 -6.00 -1.39 -23.15
CA THR A 108 -6.03 -0.24 -24.06
C THR A 108 -4.73 -0.19 -24.86
N ASP A 109 -4.83 -0.17 -26.20
CA ASP A 109 -3.66 0.07 -27.05
C ASP A 109 -3.45 1.59 -27.22
N PHE A 110 -2.47 2.12 -26.49
CA PHE A 110 -2.10 3.53 -26.55
C PHE A 110 -1.49 3.96 -27.89
N LYS A 111 -1.12 3.02 -28.78
CA LYS A 111 -0.61 3.35 -30.12
C LYS A 111 -1.70 3.90 -31.03
N GLU A 112 -2.96 3.56 -30.77
CA GLU A 112 -4.14 4.04 -31.50
C GLU A 112 -4.61 5.43 -31.04
N ASN A 113 -3.70 6.24 -30.47
CA ASN A 113 -3.96 7.60 -29.97
C ASN A 113 -5.09 7.69 -28.93
N ILE A 114 -5.22 6.66 -28.07
CA ILE A 114 -6.16 6.66 -26.96
C ILE A 114 -5.48 7.27 -25.74
N LYS A 115 -6.13 8.25 -25.11
CA LYS A 115 -5.66 8.85 -23.85
C LYS A 115 -6.68 8.61 -22.74
N ILE A 116 -6.16 8.29 -21.56
CA ILE A 116 -6.97 8.06 -20.36
C ILE A 116 -6.64 9.18 -19.37
N HIS A 117 -7.67 9.92 -18.98
CA HIS A 117 -7.58 10.93 -17.93
C HIS A 117 -8.21 10.39 -16.65
N ILE A 118 -7.50 10.53 -15.54
CA ILE A 118 -7.95 10.06 -14.22
C ILE A 118 -8.31 11.28 -13.39
N LEU A 119 -9.54 11.28 -12.87
CA LEU A 119 -10.02 12.27 -11.91
C LEU A 119 -10.39 11.56 -10.61
N HIS A 120 -9.77 11.96 -9.51
CA HIS A 120 -10.16 11.49 -8.19
C HIS A 120 -11.30 12.35 -7.66
N ALA A 121 -12.48 11.75 -7.48
CA ALA A 121 -13.63 12.37 -6.85
C ALA A 121 -14.45 11.31 -6.13
N THR A 122 -14.90 11.59 -4.91
CA THR A 122 -15.90 10.74 -4.24
C THR A 122 -17.30 11.09 -4.72
N LYS A 123 -18.24 10.15 -4.55
CA LYS A 123 -19.64 10.32 -4.97
C LYS A 123 -20.32 11.49 -4.25
N SER A 124 -20.01 11.69 -2.97
CA SER A 124 -20.53 12.82 -2.17
C SER A 124 -19.94 14.14 -2.64
N GLU A 125 -18.63 14.23 -2.84
CA GLU A 125 -17.99 15.46 -3.34
C GLU A 125 -18.53 15.86 -4.71
N LEU A 126 -18.78 14.89 -5.59
CA LEU A 126 -19.32 15.15 -6.91
C LEU A 126 -20.76 15.69 -6.83
N LEU A 127 -21.59 15.15 -5.93
CA LEU A 127 -22.94 15.67 -5.70
C LEU A 127 -22.90 17.08 -5.10
N ASP A 128 -22.04 17.29 -4.11
CA ASP A 128 -21.87 18.59 -3.45
C ASP A 128 -21.37 19.66 -4.43
N ASP A 129 -20.47 19.32 -5.37
CA ASP A 129 -20.01 20.23 -6.44
C ASP A 129 -21.17 20.69 -7.35
N PHE A 130 -22.10 19.78 -7.66
CA PHE A 130 -23.29 20.11 -8.44
C PHE A 130 -24.31 20.92 -7.64
N GLU A 131 -24.48 20.66 -6.35
CA GLU A 131 -25.43 21.41 -5.50
C GLU A 131 -24.89 22.81 -5.12
N TYR A 132 -23.57 22.96 -4.99
CA TYR A 132 -22.93 24.26 -4.73
C TYR A 132 -22.98 25.19 -5.94
N SER A 133 -22.96 24.62 -7.15
CA SER A 133 -22.94 25.39 -8.39
C SER A 133 -24.35 25.86 -8.80
N PRO A 134 -24.57 27.16 -9.07
CA PRO A 134 -25.88 27.67 -9.49
C PRO A 134 -26.38 27.07 -10.81
N GLU A 135 -25.44 26.74 -11.70
CA GLU A 135 -25.68 26.07 -12.97
C GLU A 135 -24.68 24.94 -13.17
N ILE A 136 -25.12 23.90 -13.88
CA ILE A 136 -24.30 22.72 -14.22
C ILE A 136 -23.04 23.12 -15.00
N SER A 137 -23.14 24.15 -15.84
CA SER A 137 -22.04 24.72 -16.63
C SER A 137 -20.90 25.31 -15.79
N GLN A 138 -21.16 25.64 -14.52
CA GLN A 138 -20.18 26.26 -13.62
C GLN A 138 -19.52 25.26 -12.67
N SER A 139 -20.01 24.02 -12.63
CA SER A 139 -19.47 22.93 -11.81
C SER A 139 -18.01 22.62 -12.13
N GLY A 140 -17.26 22.17 -11.11
CA GLY A 140 -15.89 21.70 -11.28
C GLY A 140 -15.81 20.53 -12.24
N PHE A 141 -16.76 19.59 -12.15
CA PHE A 141 -16.84 18.46 -13.07
C PHE A 141 -17.02 18.90 -14.53
N TYR A 142 -17.90 19.87 -14.80
CA TYR A 142 -18.08 20.39 -16.16
C TYR A 142 -16.79 21.03 -16.70
N LYS A 143 -16.02 21.74 -15.87
CA LYS A 143 -14.73 22.31 -16.29
C LYS A 143 -13.72 21.23 -16.68
N HIS A 144 -13.65 20.15 -15.92
CA HIS A 144 -12.73 19.04 -16.20
C HIS A 144 -13.12 18.18 -17.39
N VAL A 145 -14.42 18.09 -17.71
CA VAL A 145 -14.90 17.31 -18.86
C VAL A 145 -14.95 18.14 -20.13
N TYR A 146 -15.35 19.41 -20.03
CA TYR A 146 -15.63 20.27 -21.17
C TYR A 146 -14.55 21.34 -21.38
N ALA A 147 -14.23 22.14 -20.36
CA ALA A 147 -13.39 23.32 -20.54
C ALA A 147 -11.91 22.98 -20.82
N SER A 148 -11.40 21.90 -20.23
CA SER A 148 -10.03 21.39 -20.43
C SER A 148 -9.81 20.72 -21.79
N GLY A 149 -10.86 20.14 -22.37
CA GLY A 149 -10.80 19.49 -23.69
C GLY A 149 -11.37 20.37 -24.78
N TYR A 150 -12.70 20.43 -24.86
CA TYR A 150 -13.42 21.13 -25.93
C TYR A 150 -13.32 22.66 -25.85
N GLY A 151 -13.24 23.22 -24.64
CA GLY A 151 -13.16 24.66 -24.42
C GLY A 151 -11.80 25.29 -24.76
N GLN A 152 -10.78 24.48 -25.04
CA GLN A 152 -9.43 24.93 -25.36
C GLN A 152 -9.15 24.76 -26.87
N PHE A 153 -8.63 25.80 -27.52
CA PHE A 153 -8.23 25.72 -28.92
C PHE A 153 -7.16 24.63 -29.11
N GLY A 154 -7.49 23.60 -29.90
CA GLY A 154 -6.62 22.44 -30.12
C GLY A 154 -6.60 21.42 -28.97
N GLY A 155 -7.51 21.54 -28.00
CA GLY A 155 -7.69 20.54 -26.95
C GLY A 155 -8.38 19.27 -27.48
N GLU A 156 -8.16 18.15 -26.80
CA GLU A 156 -8.73 16.86 -27.18
C GLU A 156 -10.05 16.64 -26.42
N PRO A 157 -11.17 16.38 -27.11
CA PRO A 157 -12.45 16.16 -26.45
C PRO A 157 -12.47 14.83 -25.68
N ILE A 158 -13.12 14.81 -24.53
CA ILE A 158 -13.37 13.58 -23.77
C ILE A 158 -14.55 12.84 -24.40
N ALA A 159 -14.29 11.67 -24.99
CA ALA A 159 -15.32 10.87 -25.67
C ALA A 159 -16.28 10.15 -24.70
N ALA A 160 -15.76 9.67 -23.57
CA ALA A 160 -16.53 8.91 -22.59
C ALA A 160 -16.03 9.17 -21.18
N VAL A 161 -16.95 9.14 -20.21
CA VAL A 161 -16.62 9.20 -18.78
C VAL A 161 -17.07 7.89 -18.15
N VAL A 162 -16.13 7.24 -17.44
CA VAL A 162 -16.40 6.01 -16.69
C VAL A 162 -16.32 6.34 -15.21
N GLY A 163 -17.47 6.25 -14.52
CA GLY A 163 -17.54 6.43 -13.07
C GLY A 163 -17.48 5.09 -12.34
N SER A 164 -16.48 4.90 -11.49
CA SER A 164 -16.38 3.73 -10.61
C SER A 164 -17.25 3.91 -9.35
N TYR A 165 -18.57 3.99 -9.55
CA TYR A 165 -19.54 4.18 -8.46
C TYR A 165 -20.65 3.14 -8.51
N ALA A 166 -21.12 2.72 -7.33
CA ALA A 166 -22.37 1.99 -7.18
C ALA A 166 -23.53 2.97 -6.98
N PHE A 167 -24.51 2.93 -7.89
CA PHE A 167 -25.73 3.73 -7.80
C PHE A 167 -26.88 2.91 -7.24
N ASN A 168 -27.63 3.50 -6.31
CA ASN A 168 -28.85 2.96 -5.71
C ASN A 168 -30.06 3.80 -6.12
N GLN A 169 -31.26 3.37 -5.70
CA GLN A 169 -32.54 4.06 -5.97
C GLN A 169 -32.76 5.30 -5.07
N SER A 170 -31.70 5.79 -4.41
CA SER A 170 -31.77 6.95 -3.53
C SER A 170 -32.02 8.23 -4.33
N SER A 171 -32.70 9.21 -3.74
CA SER A 171 -32.94 10.51 -4.36
C SER A 171 -31.64 11.24 -4.72
N ALA A 172 -30.62 11.15 -3.87
CA ALA A 172 -29.29 11.71 -4.10
C ALA A 172 -28.62 11.11 -5.35
N ASP A 173 -28.71 9.79 -5.50
CA ASP A 173 -28.11 9.06 -6.61
C ASP A 173 -28.81 9.36 -7.94
N MET A 174 -30.14 9.43 -7.91
CA MET A 174 -30.94 9.79 -9.08
C MET A 174 -30.66 11.23 -9.53
N LYS A 175 -30.53 12.17 -8.58
CA LYS A 175 -30.10 13.54 -8.88
C LYS A 175 -28.70 13.57 -9.51
N LEU A 176 -27.74 12.85 -8.92
CA LEU A 176 -26.37 12.79 -9.44
C LEU A 176 -26.35 12.26 -10.89
N LEU A 177 -27.08 11.17 -11.17
CA LEU A 177 -27.23 10.65 -12.52
C LEU A 177 -27.88 11.66 -13.48
N GLN A 178 -28.87 12.42 -13.01
CA GLN A 178 -29.51 13.47 -13.79
C GLN A 178 -28.54 14.62 -14.13
N TYR A 179 -27.69 15.04 -13.19
CA TYR A 179 -26.65 16.04 -13.43
C TYR A 179 -25.59 15.54 -14.42
N VAL A 180 -25.06 14.33 -14.23
CA VAL A 180 -24.08 13.73 -15.14
C VAL A 180 -24.66 13.53 -16.54
N SER A 181 -25.90 13.05 -16.64
CA SER A 181 -26.62 12.92 -17.92
C SER A 181 -26.79 14.27 -18.63
N SER A 182 -27.07 15.32 -17.87
CA SER A 182 -27.17 16.67 -18.43
C SER A 182 -25.83 17.12 -19.01
N VAL A 183 -24.71 16.96 -18.28
CA VAL A 183 -23.36 17.26 -18.77
C VAL A 183 -23.02 16.47 -20.05
N GLY A 184 -23.32 15.17 -20.09
CA GLY A 184 -23.08 14.33 -21.25
C GLY A 184 -23.88 14.76 -22.49
N ARG A 185 -25.12 15.22 -22.31
CA ARG A 185 -25.95 15.74 -23.41
C ARG A 185 -25.36 16.99 -24.05
N TRP A 186 -24.85 17.92 -23.24
CA TRP A 186 -24.21 19.13 -23.75
C TRP A 186 -23.01 18.79 -24.63
N HIS A 187 -22.18 17.83 -24.21
CA HIS A 187 -21.04 17.39 -25.00
C HIS A 187 -21.46 16.86 -26.39
N MET A 188 -22.49 16.02 -26.47
CA MET A 188 -22.90 15.38 -27.72
C MET A 188 -23.61 16.34 -28.69
N LEU A 189 -24.36 17.32 -28.20
CA LEU A 189 -25.02 18.30 -29.07
C LEU A 189 -24.02 19.22 -29.77
N LEU A 190 -22.94 19.61 -29.07
CA LEU A 190 -21.92 20.52 -29.60
C LEU A 190 -20.93 19.84 -30.55
N SER A 191 -20.64 18.54 -30.38
CA SER A 191 -19.82 17.80 -31.34
C SER A 191 -20.53 17.52 -32.68
N SER A 192 -21.86 17.70 -32.74
CA SER A 192 -22.66 17.52 -33.96
C SER A 192 -22.89 18.80 -34.78
N LEU A 193 -22.39 19.95 -34.30
CA LEU A 193 -22.43 21.21 -35.05
C LEU A 193 -21.24 21.27 -36.02
N PRO A 194 -21.50 21.42 -37.34
CA PRO A 194 -20.47 21.40 -38.39
C PRO A 194 -19.53 22.61 -38.36
#